data_AF-A0A6S6RT97-F1
#
_entry.id   AF-A0A6S6RT97-F1
#
_cell.length_a   1.000
_cell.length_b   1.000
_cell.length_c   1.000
_cell.angle_alpha   90.00
_cell.angle_beta   90.00
_cell.angle_gamma   90.00
#
_symmetry.space_group_name_H-M   'P 1'
#
loop_
_entity.id
_entity.type
_entity.pdbx_description
1 polymer ?
#
loop_
_entity_poly.entity_id
_entity_poly.type
_entity_poly.pdbx_seq_one_letter_code
_entity_poly.pdbx_strand_id
1 'polypeptide(L)' 'MRNIIAVSSGKGGVGKSTTTVNLALALAQEGAKVGILDADIYRPSIPTMLATKNQRPTSPDGHHMVPIMAYYGLATN' A
#
# COMPACT_ATOMS: atom_id res chain seq x y z
N MET A 1 -4.05 3.38 19.40
CA MET A 1 -3.31 4.40 18.63
C MET A 1 -3.37 4.01 17.15
N ARG A 2 -3.58 4.94 16.23
CA ARG A 2 -3.47 4.72 14.77
C ARG A 2 -2.31 5.56 14.28
N ASN A 3 -1.36 4.94 13.58
CA ASN A 3 -0.14 5.59 13.11
C ASN A 3 -0.25 5.82 11.60
N ILE A 4 0.17 6.99 11.13
CA ILE A 4 0.27 7.32 9.70
C ILE A 4 1.73 7.58 9.41
N ILE A 5 2.30 6.83 8.47
CA ILE A 5 3.70 6.97 8.03
C ILE A 5 3.68 7.45 6.59
N ALA A 6 4.15 8.66 6.35
CA ALA A 6 4.31 9.19 5.00
C ALA A 6 5.70 8.81 4.45
N VAL A 7 5.75 8.16 3.30
CA VAL A 7 7.00 7.81 2.60
C VAL A 7 7.06 8.59 1.29
N SER A 8 8.09 9.43 1.13
CA SER A 8 8.27 10.31 -0.03
C SER A 8 9.71 10.24 -0.57
N SER A 9 9.92 10.69 -1.80
CA SER A 9 11.22 10.79 -2.44
C SER A 9 11.32 11.98 -3.40
N GLY A 10 12.45 12.69 -3.39
CA GLY A 10 12.69 13.82 -4.29
C GLY A 10 13.00 13.45 -5.75
N LYS A 11 13.18 12.16 -6.06
CA LYS A 11 13.49 11.67 -7.40
C LYS A 11 12.87 10.28 -7.64
N GLY A 12 12.48 9.99 -8.87
CA GLY A 12 12.02 8.65 -9.26
C GLY A 12 13.17 7.62 -9.22
N GLY A 13 12.84 6.38 -8.86
CA GLY A 13 13.79 5.27 -8.87
C GLY A 13 14.69 5.14 -7.64
N VAL A 14 14.53 5.97 -6.61
CA VAL A 14 15.34 5.88 -5.36
C VAL A 14 14.86 4.82 -4.37
N GLY A 15 13.83 4.03 -4.72
CA GLY A 15 13.35 2.94 -3.89
C GLY A 15 12.20 3.26 -2.94
N LYS A 16 11.51 4.40 -3.06
CA LYS A 16 10.33 4.78 -2.24
C LYS A 16 9.36 3.61 -2.03
N SER A 17 8.82 3.06 -3.12
CA SER A 17 7.83 1.98 -3.05
C SER A 17 8.39 0.69 -2.46
N THR A 18 9.66 0.38 -2.73
CA THR A 18 10.35 -0.77 -2.14
C THR A 18 10.43 -0.64 -0.63
N THR A 19 10.83 0.54 -0.14
CA THR A 19 10.88 0.82 1.31
C THR A 19 9.49 0.77 1.92
N THR A 20 8.46 1.35 1.27
CA THR A 20 7.07 1.30 1.75
C THR A 20 6.58 -0.13 1.92
N VAL A 21 6.76 -0.99 0.93
CA VAL A 21 6.27 -2.39 0.97
C VAL A 21 7.00 -3.18 2.05
N ASN A 22 8.33 -3.08 2.15
CA ASN A 22 9.09 -3.84 3.15
C ASN A 22 8.80 -3.37 4.58
N LEU A 23 8.65 -2.06 4.79
CA LEU A 23 8.25 -1.53 6.09
C LEU A 23 6.86 -2.04 6.49
N ALA A 24 5.92 -2.04 5.55
CA ALA A 24 4.57 -2.55 5.80
C ALA A 24 4.57 -4.04 6.14
N LEU A 25 5.34 -4.85 5.40
CA LEU A 25 5.50 -6.29 5.67
C LEU A 25 6.14 -6.53 7.04
N ALA A 26 7.19 -5.80 7.40
CA ALA A 26 7.83 -5.93 8.71
C ALA A 26 6.84 -5.61 9.85
N LEU A 27 6.09 -4.51 9.73
CA LEU A 27 5.06 -4.16 10.72
C LEU A 27 3.95 -5.22 10.81
N ALA A 28 3.53 -5.78 9.68
CA ALA A 28 2.54 -6.85 9.65
C ALA A 28 3.06 -8.14 10.30
N GLN A 29 4.34 -8.48 10.11
CA GLN A 29 5.00 -9.63 10.76
C GLN A 29 5.08 -9.46 12.28
N GLU A 30 5.24 -8.22 12.77
CA GLU A 30 5.15 -7.87 14.20
C GLU A 30 3.69 -7.86 14.73
N GLY A 31 2.71 -8.31 13.94
CA GLY A 31 1.31 -8.44 14.32
C GLY A 31 0.48 -7.16 14.17
N ALA A 32 1.02 -6.10 13.56
CA ALA A 32 0.26 -4.88 13.31
C ALA A 32 -0.75 -5.05 12.17
N LYS A 33 -1.89 -4.35 12.27
CA LYS A 33 -2.81 -4.17 11.14
C LYS A 33 -2.28 -3.06 10.25
N VAL A 34 -1.87 -3.38 9.03
CA VAL A 34 -1.20 -2.46 8.13
C VAL A 34 -1.97 -2.32 6.82
N GLY A 35 -2.13 -1.08 6.37
CA GLY A 35 -2.63 -0.74 5.06
C GLY A 35 -1.65 0.18 4.33
N ILE A 36 -1.58 0.06 3.02
CA ILE A 36 -0.82 0.94 2.13
C ILE A 36 -1.80 1.73 1.28
N LEU A 37 -1.57 3.04 1.17
CA LEU A 37 -2.25 3.91 0.21
C LEU A 37 -1.20 4.42 -0.78
N ASP A 38 -1.20 3.89 -2.00
CA ASP A 38 -0.31 4.37 -3.06
C ASP A 38 -0.88 5.67 -3.65
N ALA A 39 -0.21 6.78 -3.36
CA ALA A 39 -0.53 8.10 -3.89
C ALA A 39 0.30 8.48 -5.12
N ASP A 40 1.14 7.56 -5.65
CA ASP A 40 1.96 7.79 -6.84
C ASP A 40 1.14 7.61 -8.11
N ILE A 41 0.48 8.67 -8.57
CA ILE A 41 -0.41 8.65 -9.74
C ILE A 41 0.36 8.38 -11.04
N TYR A 42 1.60 8.85 -11.15
CA TYR A 42 2.33 8.83 -12.41
C TYR A 42 3.07 7.52 -12.66
N ARG A 43 3.57 6.85 -11.60
CA ARG A 43 4.30 5.58 -11.71
C ARG A 43 4.00 4.65 -10.53
N PRO A 44 2.74 4.22 -10.34
CA PRO A 44 2.39 3.32 -9.25
C PRO A 44 3.07 1.97 -9.47
N SER A 45 3.92 1.58 -8.52
CA SER A 45 4.61 0.28 -8.56
C SER A 45 4.12 -0.68 -7.48
N ILE A 46 3.48 -0.18 -6.42
CA ILE A 46 2.99 -1.00 -5.29
C ILE A 46 2.01 -2.09 -5.75
N PRO A 47 1.01 -1.82 -6.63
CA PRO A 47 0.12 -2.87 -7.10
C PRO A 47 0.84 -4.01 -7.83
N THR A 48 1.95 -3.71 -8.51
CA THR A 48 2.77 -4.75 -9.15
C THR A 48 3.56 -5.53 -8.10
N MET A 49 4.17 -4.85 -7.13
CA MET A 49 4.96 -5.48 -6.07
C MET A 49 4.13 -6.40 -5.17
N LEU A 50 2.85 -6.08 -4.98
CA LEU A 50 1.92 -6.86 -4.16
C LEU A 50 1.10 -7.89 -4.97
N ALA A 51 1.36 -8.05 -6.27
CA ALA A 51 0.59 -8.90 -7.18
C ALA A 51 -0.92 -8.57 -7.25
N THR A 52 -1.27 -7.29 -7.05
CA THR A 52 -2.64 -6.76 -7.09
C THR A 52 -2.92 -5.87 -8.30
N LYS A 53 -1.99 -5.75 -9.26
CA LYS A 53 -2.09 -4.87 -10.45
C LYS A 53 -3.41 -4.98 -11.23
N ASN A 54 -4.00 -6.18 -11.29
CA ASN A 54 -5.25 -6.43 -12.02
C ASN A 54 -6.50 -6.37 -11.13
N GLN A 55 -6.34 -6.01 -9.86
CA GLN A 55 -7.43 -5.83 -8.91
C GLN A 55 -7.74 -4.34 -8.78
N ARG A 56 -8.98 -4.03 -8.42
CA ARG A 56 -9.40 -2.66 -8.11
C ARG A 56 -10.17 -2.65 -6.81
N PRO A 57 -9.93 -1.67 -5.94
CA PRO A 57 -10.74 -1.50 -4.76
C PRO A 57 -12.16 -1.10 -5.19
N THR A 58 -13.14 -1.50 -4.40
CA THR A 58 -14.54 -1.14 -4.65
C THR A 58 -14.99 -0.09 -3.64
N SER A 59 -16.07 0.62 -3.95
CA SER A 59 -16.69 1.57 -3.03
C SER A 59 -18.20 1.39 -3.11
N PRO A 60 -18.77 0.39 -2.41
CA PRO A 60 -20.19 0.06 -2.53
C PRO A 60 -21.13 1.21 -2.15
N ASP A 61 -20.70 2.08 -1.24
CA ASP A 61 -21.45 3.24 -0.76
C ASP A 61 -20.99 4.58 -1.38
N GLY A 62 -19.98 4.55 -2.26
CA GLY A 62 -19.39 5.76 -2.85
C GLY A 62 -18.55 6.62 -1.89
N HIS A 63 -18.45 6.24 -0.60
CA HIS A 63 -17.78 7.03 0.44
C HIS A 63 -16.58 6.30 1.04
N HIS A 64 -16.65 4.98 1.16
CA HIS A 64 -15.62 4.15 1.76
C HIS A 64 -15.05 3.16 0.76
N MET A 65 -13.74 3.19 0.64
CA MET A 65 -13.01 2.22 -0.14
C MET A 65 -12.91 0.89 0.61
N VAL A 66 -13.43 -0.18 0.00
CA VAL A 66 -13.10 -1.56 0.38
C VAL A 66 -11.73 -1.87 -0.22
N PRO A 67 -10.69 -2.12 0.61
CA PRO A 67 -9.35 -2.31 0.12
C PRO A 67 -9.18 -3.66 -0.58
N ILE A 68 -8.18 -3.73 -1.44
CA ILE A 68 -7.65 -4.99 -1.93
C ILE A 68 -6.83 -5.65 -0.82
N MET A 69 -7.08 -6.94 -0.57
CA MET A 69 -6.26 -7.73 0.35
C MET A 69 -5.11 -8.38 -0.43
N ALA A 70 -3.90 -7.90 -0.18
CA ALA A 70 -2.67 -8.46 -0.72
C ALA A 70 -2.12 -9.60 0.17
N TYR A 71 -1.04 -10.23 -0.28
CA TYR A 71 -0.32 -11.25 0.50
C TYR A 71 0.10 -10.74 1.88
N TYR A 72 0.26 -11.68 2.83
CA TYR A 72 0.63 -11.42 4.22
C TYR A 72 -0.33 -10.48 4.99
N GLY A 73 -1.58 -10.35 4.54
CA GLY A 73 -2.62 -9.61 5.25
C GLY A 73 -2.56 -8.10 5.09
N LEU A 74 -1.76 -7.60 4.13
CA LEU A 74 -1.71 -6.17 3.82
C LEU A 74 -2.97 -5.72 3.08
N ALA A 75 -3.56 -4.60 3.51
CA ALA A 75 -4.60 -3.91 2.76
C ALA A 75 -3.97 -2.86 1.81
N THR A 76 -4.48 -2.72 0.58
CA THR A 76 -4.05 -1.69 -0.37
C THR A 76 -5.22 -1.09 -1.14
N ASN A 77 -5.03 0.10 -1.71
CA ASN A 77 -5.88 0.64 -2.77
C ASN A 77 -5.52 0.09 -4.15
#